data_AF-A0A8J5TKQ2-F1
#
_entry.id   AF-A0A8J5TKQ2-F1
#
_cell.length_a   1.000
_cell.length_b   1.000
_cell.length_c   1.000
_cell.angle_alpha   90.00
_cell.angle_beta   90.00
_cell.angle_gamma   90.00
#
_symmetry.space_group_name_H-M   'P 1'
#
loop_
_entity.id
_entity.type
_entity.pdbx_description
1 polymer ?
#
loop_
_entity_poly.entity_id
_entity_poly.type
_entity_poly.pdbx_seq_one_letter_code
_entity_poly.pdbx_strand_id
1 'polypeptide(L)'
;MRPLFLFSLLLATVVAATAVPRLARGDGDDGVCGATPPDKMALKLAPCASAAEDPGTAPSGGCCAAVRDIGMHQSTECLCAVLLSNTVKHSGVKPEVAITIPKRCNLANRPVGYKCGHYTLP
;
A
#
# COMPACT_ATOMS: atom_id res chain seq x y z
N MET A 1 -46.11 36.62 8.82
CA MET A 1 -45.02 36.34 7.85
C MET A 1 -43.60 36.65 8.35
N ARG A 2 -43.37 37.01 9.61
CA ARG A 2 -42.02 37.25 10.17
C ARG A 2 -41.32 36.08 10.91
N PRO A 3 -41.96 34.94 11.26
CA PRO A 3 -41.24 33.86 11.96
C PRO A 3 -40.62 32.81 11.01
N LEU A 4 -41.09 32.72 9.76
CA LEU A 4 -40.56 31.76 8.76
C LEU A 4 -39.17 32.16 8.20
N PHE A 5 -38.86 33.46 8.18
CA PHE A 5 -37.55 33.96 7.71
C PHE A 5 -36.42 33.69 8.72
N LEU A 6 -36.71 33.74 10.02
CA LEU A 6 -35.73 33.40 11.07
C LEU A 6 -35.44 31.89 11.10
N PHE A 7 -36.46 31.06 10.87
CA PHE A 7 -36.28 29.61 10.77
C PHE A 7 -35.51 29.18 9.51
N SER A 8 -35.72 29.86 8.37
CA SER A 8 -34.93 29.58 7.15
C SER A 8 -33.47 30.00 7.26
N LEU A 9 -33.16 31.05 8.02
CA LEU A 9 -31.77 31.50 8.20
C LEU A 9 -30.99 30.58 9.17
N LEU A 10 -31.68 29.94 10.12
CA LEU A 10 -31.07 28.99 11.07
C LEU A 10 -30.76 27.61 10.46
N LEU A 11 -31.44 27.19 9.39
CA LEU A 11 -31.09 25.96 8.68
C LEU A 11 -29.88 26.11 7.73
N ALA A 12 -29.54 27.33 7.32
CA ALA A 12 -28.45 27.57 6.38
C ALA A 12 -27.05 27.56 7.00
N THR A 13 -26.92 27.61 8.33
CA THR A 13 -25.63 27.66 9.03
C THR A 13 -25.10 26.29 9.49
N VAL A 14 -25.92 25.23 9.45
CA VAL A 14 -25.53 23.88 9.91
C VAL A 14 -24.86 23.05 8.80
N VAL A 15 -24.80 23.55 7.56
CA VAL A 15 -24.13 22.89 6.41
C VAL A 15 -22.90 23.70 5.98
N ALA A 16 -21.91 23.88 6.86
CA ALA A 16 -20.64 24.46 6.43
C ALA A 16 -19.40 24.08 7.26
N ALA A 17 -19.50 23.23 8.29
CA ALA A 17 -18.38 23.04 9.23
C ALA A 17 -18.18 21.62 9.79
N THR A 18 -18.56 20.56 9.08
CA THR A 18 -17.96 19.23 9.34
C THR A 18 -16.71 19.09 8.46
N ALA A 19 -15.58 19.35 9.10
CA ALA A 19 -14.26 19.06 8.57
C ALA A 19 -14.15 17.59 8.14
N VAL A 20 -14.00 17.34 6.84
CA VAL A 20 -13.34 16.12 6.36
C VAL A 20 -11.95 16.54 5.90
N PRO A 21 -10.89 16.26 6.66
CA PRO A 21 -9.55 16.61 6.24
C PRO A 21 -9.13 15.73 5.06
N ARG A 22 -8.62 16.41 4.03
CA ARG A 22 -7.53 16.00 3.15
C ARG A 22 -7.68 14.64 2.44
N LEU A 23 -8.42 14.61 1.34
CA LEU A 23 -7.92 13.85 0.20
C LEU A 23 -6.84 14.72 -0.45
N ALA A 24 -5.59 14.48 -0.08
CA ALA A 24 -4.46 14.92 -0.86
C ALA A 24 -4.69 14.40 -2.28
N ARG A 25 -5.16 15.29 -3.16
CA ARG A 25 -5.10 15.10 -4.59
C ARG A 25 -3.61 15.02 -4.90
N GLY A 26 -3.11 13.80 -5.07
CA GLY A 26 -1.82 13.57 -5.71
C GLY A 26 -1.91 14.23 -7.07
N ASP A 27 -1.25 15.37 -7.20
CA ASP A 27 -0.89 15.98 -8.47
C ASP A 27 -0.09 14.93 -9.25
N GLY A 28 -0.34 14.83 -10.56
CA GLY A 28 0.12 13.73 -11.41
C GLY A 28 1.64 13.68 -11.61
N ASP A 29 2.35 13.25 -10.57
CA ASP A 29 3.69 12.69 -10.64
C ASP A 29 3.51 11.17 -10.43
N ASP A 30 3.67 10.41 -11.52
CA ASP A 30 3.72 8.95 -11.46
C ASP A 30 4.80 8.56 -10.44
N GLY A 31 4.37 8.22 -9.22
CA GLY A 31 5.28 7.91 -8.13
C GLY A 31 6.16 6.69 -8.45
N VAL A 32 6.93 6.23 -7.47
CA VAL A 32 7.84 5.08 -7.62
C VAL A 32 7.19 3.78 -8.18
N CYS A 33 5.85 3.69 -8.13
CA CYS A 33 5.01 2.61 -8.67
C CYS A 33 4.11 3.04 -9.87
N GLY A 34 4.46 4.13 -10.54
CA GLY A 34 3.63 4.78 -11.56
C GLY A 34 2.39 5.46 -10.98
N ALA A 35 1.30 5.47 -11.75
CA ALA A 35 0.03 6.09 -11.38
C ALA A 35 -0.67 5.45 -10.16
N THR A 36 -0.21 4.27 -9.72
CA THR A 36 -0.77 3.58 -8.54
C THR A 36 0.11 3.83 -7.33
N PRO A 37 -0.40 4.40 -6.23
CA PRO A 37 0.39 4.60 -5.03
C PRO A 37 0.77 3.25 -4.38
N PRO A 38 1.94 3.16 -3.72
CA PRO A 38 2.45 1.91 -3.15
C PRO A 38 1.49 1.27 -2.14
N ASP A 39 0.78 2.08 -1.34
CA ASP A 39 -0.26 1.59 -0.42
C ASP A 39 -1.41 0.87 -1.13
N LYS A 40 -1.84 1.33 -2.32
CA LYS A 40 -2.85 0.61 -3.10
C LYS A 40 -2.28 -0.63 -3.76
N MET A 41 -1.03 -0.57 -4.19
CA MET A 41 -0.35 -1.73 -4.76
C MET A 41 -0.10 -2.83 -3.72
N ALA A 42 0.08 -2.48 -2.45
CA ALA A 42 0.16 -3.43 -1.33
C ALA A 42 -1.08 -4.31 -1.19
N LEU A 43 -2.27 -3.82 -1.58
CA LEU A 43 -3.50 -4.61 -1.55
C LEU A 43 -3.43 -5.83 -2.48
N LYS A 44 -2.65 -5.77 -3.57
CA LYS A 44 -2.39 -6.93 -4.45
C LYS A 44 -1.61 -8.04 -3.74
N LEU A 45 -0.93 -7.72 -2.63
CA LEU A 45 -0.18 -8.68 -1.81
C LEU A 45 -1.03 -9.31 -0.70
N ALA A 46 -2.34 -9.05 -0.62
CA ALA A 46 -3.24 -9.76 0.28
C ALA A 46 -3.05 -11.29 0.32
N PRO A 47 -2.89 -12.02 -0.82
CA PRO A 47 -2.64 -13.47 -0.79
C PRO A 47 -1.29 -13.87 -0.18
N CYS A 48 -0.39 -12.91 0.07
CA CYS A 48 0.89 -13.13 0.73
C CYS A 48 0.82 -13.01 2.26
N ALA A 49 -0.29 -12.54 2.85
CA ALA A 49 -0.38 -12.23 4.28
C ALA A 49 0.21 -13.34 5.16
N SER A 50 -0.28 -14.58 5.02
CA SER A 50 0.19 -15.71 5.84
C SER A 50 1.68 -16.01 5.68
N ALA A 51 2.23 -15.87 4.46
CA ALA A 51 3.66 -16.06 4.20
C ALA A 51 4.54 -14.86 4.60
N ALA A 52 3.91 -13.70 4.82
CA ALA A 52 4.52 -12.46 5.27
C ALA A 52 4.51 -12.34 6.81
N GLU A 53 3.56 -13.01 7.47
CA GLU A 53 3.46 -13.12 8.92
C GLU A 53 4.36 -14.24 9.47
N ASP A 54 4.42 -15.37 8.76
CA ASP A 54 5.12 -16.57 9.18
C ASP A 54 6.20 -17.04 8.17
N PRO A 55 7.48 -17.14 8.60
CA PRO A 55 8.58 -17.56 7.73
C PRO A 55 8.55 -19.05 7.36
N GLY A 56 7.75 -19.87 8.06
CA GLY A 56 7.55 -21.29 7.75
C GLY A 56 6.45 -21.52 6.69
N THR A 57 5.50 -20.60 6.57
CA THR A 57 4.30 -20.74 5.74
C THR A 57 4.58 -20.46 4.27
N ALA A 58 4.56 -21.48 3.43
CA ALA A 58 4.90 -21.35 2.01
C ALA A 58 3.99 -20.31 1.32
N PRO A 59 4.55 -19.41 0.49
CA PRO A 59 3.74 -18.48 -0.28
C PRO A 59 2.85 -19.22 -1.27
N SER A 60 1.61 -18.76 -1.38
CA SER A 60 0.65 -19.26 -2.35
C SER A 60 1.06 -18.88 -3.78
N GLY A 61 0.59 -19.63 -4.79
CA GLY A 61 0.86 -19.30 -6.19
C GLY A 61 0.40 -17.89 -6.58
N GLY A 62 -0.74 -17.45 -6.04
CA GLY A 62 -1.27 -16.09 -6.20
C GLY A 62 -0.36 -15.03 -5.57
N CYS A 63 0.20 -15.30 -4.38
CA CYS A 63 1.21 -14.43 -3.78
C CYS A 63 2.43 -14.28 -4.68
N CYS A 64 3.00 -15.39 -5.16
CA CYS A 64 4.18 -15.34 -6.02
C CYS A 64 3.91 -14.67 -7.37
N ALA A 65 2.71 -14.79 -7.92
CA ALA A 65 2.30 -14.06 -9.12
C ALA A 65 2.25 -12.55 -8.87
N ALA A 66 1.67 -12.09 -7.75
CA ALA A 66 1.61 -10.68 -7.39
C ALA A 66 3.00 -10.09 -7.13
N VAL A 67 3.87 -10.80 -6.41
CA VAL A 67 5.26 -10.36 -6.16
C VAL A 67 6.06 -10.30 -7.45
N ARG A 68 5.84 -11.22 -8.38
CA ARG A 68 6.45 -11.18 -9.72
C ARG A 68 5.94 -9.99 -10.53
N ASP A 69 4.65 -9.71 -10.49
CA ASP A 69 4.06 -8.56 -11.17
C ASP A 69 4.72 -7.25 -10.71
N ILE A 70 4.80 -7.04 -9.40
CA ILE A 70 5.39 -5.82 -8.83
C ILE A 70 6.91 -5.78 -9.03
N GLY A 71 7.61 -6.90 -8.80
CA GLY A 71 9.08 -6.93 -8.87
C GLY A 71 9.65 -6.93 -10.29
N MET A 72 8.95 -7.52 -11.27
CA MET A 72 9.45 -7.68 -12.64
C MET A 72 8.79 -6.74 -13.64
N HIS A 73 7.49 -6.44 -13.50
CA HIS A 73 6.77 -5.60 -14.46
C HIS A 73 6.73 -4.13 -14.07
N GLN A 74 6.98 -3.82 -12.80
CA GLN A 74 7.08 -2.44 -12.32
C GLN A 74 8.54 -2.08 -12.10
N SER A 75 9.06 -2.26 -10.89
CA SER A 75 10.43 -1.89 -10.55
C SER A 75 10.78 -2.42 -9.16
N THR A 76 12.07 -2.60 -8.90
CA THR A 76 12.55 -3.02 -7.57
C THR A 76 12.23 -1.97 -6.50
N GLU A 77 12.38 -0.70 -6.84
CA GLU A 77 11.99 0.45 -6.03
C GLU A 77 10.49 0.47 -5.71
N CYS A 78 9.61 0.13 -6.66
CA CYS A 78 8.18 0.00 -6.37
C CYS A 78 7.91 -1.14 -5.37
N LEU A 79 8.49 -2.32 -5.60
CA LEU A 79 8.38 -3.45 -4.67
C LEU A 79 8.82 -3.04 -3.26
N CYS A 80 9.91 -2.29 -3.18
CA CYS A 80 10.45 -1.76 -1.96
C CYS A 80 9.51 -0.78 -1.24
N ALA A 81 8.94 0.16 -1.98
CA ALA A 81 7.96 1.11 -1.48
C ALA A 81 6.68 0.41 -0.99
N VAL A 82 6.25 -0.64 -1.69
CA VAL A 82 5.12 -1.49 -1.29
C VAL A 82 5.42 -2.20 0.03
N LEU A 83 6.58 -2.85 0.16
CA LEU A 83 6.99 -3.53 1.40
C LEU A 83 7.09 -2.57 2.60
N LEU A 84 7.46 -1.32 2.36
CA LEU A 84 7.61 -0.27 3.39
C LEU A 84 6.36 0.60 3.58
N SER A 85 5.29 0.34 2.82
CA SER A 85 4.05 1.11 2.82
C SER A 85 3.32 1.02 4.17
N ASN A 86 2.46 2.00 4.44
CA ASN A 86 1.67 1.98 5.66
C ASN A 86 0.73 0.78 5.69
N THR A 87 0.19 0.39 4.53
CA THR A 87 -0.72 -0.74 4.39
C THR A 87 -0.08 -2.05 4.86
N VAL A 88 1.15 -2.35 4.43
CA VAL A 88 1.88 -3.54 4.89
C VAL A 88 2.24 -3.44 6.37
N LYS A 89 2.66 -2.26 6.85
CA LYS A 89 2.99 -2.06 8.27
C LYS A 89 1.78 -2.25 9.20
N HIS A 90 0.59 -1.82 8.78
CA HIS A 90 -0.63 -1.94 9.57
C HIS A 90 -1.30 -3.31 9.44
N SER A 91 -0.90 -4.16 8.49
CA SER A 91 -1.48 -5.49 8.29
C SER A 91 -0.85 -6.58 9.17
N GLY A 92 -0.12 -6.22 10.23
CA GLY A 92 0.55 -7.18 11.13
C GLY A 92 1.74 -7.93 10.50
N VAL A 93 2.13 -7.56 9.29
CA VAL A 93 3.23 -8.18 8.56
C VAL A 93 4.57 -7.74 9.12
N LYS A 94 5.49 -8.69 9.26
CA LYS A 94 6.88 -8.41 9.67
C LYS A 94 7.71 -8.14 8.42
N PRO A 95 8.29 -6.93 8.26
CA PRO A 95 9.13 -6.61 7.12
C PRO A 95 10.27 -7.61 6.92
N GLU A 96 10.90 -8.08 8.00
CA GLU A 96 11.97 -9.08 7.95
C GLU A 96 11.55 -10.40 7.30
N VAL A 97 10.30 -10.80 7.47
CA VAL A 97 9.75 -12.02 6.85
C VAL A 97 9.31 -11.70 5.42
N ALA A 98 8.62 -10.59 5.21
CA ALA A 98 8.09 -10.18 3.92
C ALA A 98 9.19 -10.00 2.84
N ILE A 99 10.35 -9.45 3.19
CA ILE A 99 11.48 -9.30 2.26
C ILE A 99 12.02 -10.65 1.75
N THR A 100 11.76 -11.76 2.45
CA THR A 100 12.18 -13.10 2.02
C THR A 100 11.23 -13.73 1.02
N ILE A 101 9.99 -13.21 0.89
CA ILE A 101 8.96 -13.80 0.03
C ILE A 101 9.44 -13.97 -1.41
N PRO A 102 10.04 -12.96 -2.09
CA PRO A 102 10.50 -13.20 -3.45
C PRO A 102 11.54 -14.35 -3.63
N LYS A 103 12.24 -14.77 -2.57
CA LYS A 103 13.21 -15.89 -2.56
C LYS A 103 12.47 -17.19 -2.32
N ARG A 104 11.51 -17.19 -1.41
CA ARG A 104 10.60 -18.32 -1.16
C ARG A 104 9.73 -18.64 -2.39
N CYS A 105 9.41 -17.61 -3.18
CA CYS A 105 8.75 -17.74 -4.48
C CYS A 105 9.71 -18.08 -5.64
N ASN A 106 11.01 -18.24 -5.38
CA ASN A 106 12.03 -18.59 -6.36
C ASN A 106 12.04 -17.69 -7.62
N LEU A 107 11.95 -16.36 -7.44
CA LEU A 107 12.03 -15.42 -8.57
C LEU A 107 13.47 -15.31 -9.08
N ALA A 108 13.72 -15.76 -10.31
CA ALA A 108 15.05 -15.87 -10.90
C ALA A 108 15.81 -14.54 -11.01
N ASN A 109 15.13 -13.42 -11.25
CA ASN A 109 15.76 -12.12 -11.47
C ASN A 109 15.67 -11.19 -10.24
N ARG A 110 15.66 -11.77 -9.03
CA ARG A 110 15.55 -11.00 -7.79
C ARG A 110 16.77 -10.07 -7.65
N PRO A 111 16.58 -8.80 -7.29
CA PRO A 111 17.64 -7.83 -7.02
C PRO A 111 18.31 -8.11 -5.66
N VAL A 112 19.12 -9.15 -5.57
CA VAL A 112 19.85 -9.54 -4.35
C VAL A 112 20.80 -8.41 -3.94
N GLY A 113 20.80 -8.06 -2.65
CA GLY A 113 21.62 -6.96 -2.11
C GLY A 113 21.01 -5.57 -2.25
N TYR A 114 19.83 -5.44 -2.89
CA TYR A 114 19.13 -4.16 -2.98
C TYR A 114 18.63 -3.72 -1.60
N LYS A 115 18.86 -2.44 -1.26
CA LYS A 115 18.49 -1.87 0.04
C LYS A 115 17.10 -1.25 0.01
N CYS A 116 16.26 -1.74 0.91
CA CYS A 116 14.94 -1.24 1.21
C CYS A 116 14.89 -0.56 2.56
N GLY A 117 15.30 0.70 2.59
CA GLY A 117 15.51 1.42 3.86
C GLY A 117 16.56 0.68 4.68
N HIS A 118 16.15 0.14 5.83
CA HIS A 118 17.02 -0.65 6.71
C HIS A 118 17.13 -2.13 6.33
N TYR A 119 16.31 -2.62 5.39
CA TYR A 119 16.28 -4.02 4.98
C TYR A 119 17.11 -4.24 3.71
N THR A 120 17.63 -5.45 3.52
CA THR A 120 18.36 -5.84 2.30
C THR A 120 17.71 -7.08 1.73
N LEU A 121 17.41 -7.08 0.42
CA LEU A 121 16.80 -8.24 -0.25
C LEU A 121 17.79 -9.43 -0.28
N PRO A 122 17.43 -10.59 0.30
CA PRO A 122 18.33 -11.75 0.42
C PRO A 122 18.32 -12.70 -0.78
#